data_AF-A0A845S8V5-F1
#
_entry.id   AF-A0A845S8V5-F1
#
_cell.length_a   1.000
_cell.length_b   1.000
_cell.length_c   1.000
_cell.angle_alpha   90.00
_cell.angle_beta   90.00
_cell.angle_gamma   90.00
#
_symmetry.space_group_name_H-M   'P 1'
#
loop_
_entity.id
_entity.type
_entity.pdbx_description
1 polymer ?
#
loop_
_entity_poly.entity_id
_entity_poly.type
_entity_poly.pdbx_seq_one_letter_code
_entity_poly.pdbx_strand_id
1 'polypeptide(L)'
;MFRTRDFLLFFIAAVFMLVAIGATVLSRHFSSVATTPSVQLVEMTEEQAFTVEIVPNETISREDRLEAMRRKIAEGGALTISTPVQTEGVAAVTEEVMVVSDNAVTPIVMKCPQYKTYQQPWRTEGIEFAVSEGVRTVYRISKQPINEVSASSSSTVDARTVLLQLPIQPFITTPTCISGDVIGVAHDGSLIRNEEAGLYGVFGEGTMIGYALDGHSIYGTSDITTDSCGGTMIGGEYRYYLSSERATIVNCFTASPISL
;
A
#
# COMPACT_ATOMS: atom_id res chain seq x y z
N MET A 1 4.11 20.92 63.93
CA MET A 1 4.82 22.19 63.69
C MET A 1 5.50 22.06 62.34
N PHE A 2 4.87 22.55 61.27
CA PHE A 2 5.45 22.45 59.92
C PHE A 2 6.73 23.29 59.88
N ARG A 3 7.86 22.67 59.53
CA ARG A 3 9.10 23.41 59.30
C ARG A 3 8.86 24.33 58.11
N THR A 4 9.09 25.62 58.31
CA THR A 4 8.91 26.68 57.29
C THR A 4 9.60 26.36 55.96
N ARG A 5 10.69 25.57 56.00
CA ARG A 5 11.39 25.04 54.83
C ARG A 5 10.53 24.11 53.96
N ASP A 6 9.78 23.20 54.57
CA ASP A 6 9.02 22.19 53.83
C ASP A 6 7.77 22.82 53.19
N PHE A 7 7.22 23.87 53.84
CA PHE A 7 6.15 24.68 53.26
C PHE A 7 6.61 25.46 52.02
N LEU A 8 7.82 26.03 52.06
CA LEU A 8 8.39 26.78 50.93
C LEU A 8 8.67 25.88 49.72
N LEU A 9 9.17 24.66 49.94
CA LEU A 9 9.38 23.68 48.87
C LEU A 9 8.06 23.23 48.23
N PHE A 10 7.03 22.98 49.05
CA PHE A 10 5.71 22.61 48.54
C PHE A 10 5.08 23.75 47.72
N PHE A 11 5.23 25.00 48.18
CA PHE A 11 4.71 26.16 47.48
C PHE A 11 5.38 26.36 46.11
N ILE A 12 6.71 26.20 46.03
CA ILE A 12 7.44 26.30 44.76
C ILE A 12 6.99 25.19 43.79
N ALA A 13 6.84 23.96 44.27
CA ALA A 13 6.37 22.85 43.43
C ALA A 13 4.94 23.08 42.90
N ALA A 14 4.04 23.60 43.74
CA ALA A 14 2.68 23.93 43.35
C ALA A 14 2.63 25.05 42.28
N VAL A 15 3.48 26.08 42.41
CA VAL A 15 3.59 27.16 41.42
C VAL A 15 4.12 26.62 40.09
N PHE A 16 5.16 25.78 40.10
CA PHE A 16 5.69 25.16 38.88
C PHE A 16 4.64 24.31 38.17
N MET A 17 3.85 23.54 38.93
CA MET A 17 2.79 22.71 38.37
C MET A 17 1.69 23.57 37.71
N LEU A 18 1.28 24.66 38.37
CA LEU A 18 0.27 25.58 37.82
C LEU A 18 0.75 26.28 36.54
N VAL A 19 2.03 26.67 36.48
CA VAL A 19 2.62 27.27 35.28
C VAL A 19 2.67 26.27 34.12
N ALA A 20 3.05 25.01 34.38
CA ALA A 20 3.08 23.97 33.36
C ALA A 20 1.69 23.70 32.76
N ILE A 21 0.68 23.57 33.63
CA ILE A 21 -0.72 23.38 33.21
C ILE A 21 -1.21 24.60 32.40
N GLY A 22 -0.94 25.82 32.89
CA GLY A 22 -1.30 27.07 32.22
C GLY A 22 -0.69 27.19 30.82
N ALA A 23 0.60 26.85 30.66
CA ALA A 23 1.29 26.88 29.39
C ALA A 23 0.68 25.90 28.37
N THR A 24 0.33 24.68 28.80
CA THR A 24 -0.33 23.70 27.92
C THR A 24 -1.74 24.12 27.48
N VAL A 25 -2.51 24.77 28.35
CA VAL A 25 -3.86 25.24 27.99
C VAL A 25 -3.78 26.42 27.02
N LEU A 26 -2.86 27.36 27.24
CA LEU A 26 -2.70 28.53 26.39
C LEU A 26 -2.20 28.15 24.99
N SER A 27 -1.26 27.19 24.89
CA SER A 27 -0.78 26.67 23.60
C SER A 27 -1.89 26.03 22.78
N ARG A 28 -2.87 25.37 23.41
CA ARG A 28 -4.01 24.77 22.68
C ARG A 28 -4.96 25.83 22.11
N HIS A 29 -5.10 26.99 22.76
CA HIS A 29 -5.97 28.05 22.27
C HIS A 29 -5.37 28.89 21.14
N PHE A 30 -4.04 29.00 21.05
CA PHE A 30 -3.39 29.75 19.97
C PHE A 30 -3.09 28.91 18.72
N SER A 31 -3.18 27.58 18.79
CA SER A 31 -3.01 26.70 17.63
C SER A 31 -4.27 26.51 16.77
N SER A 32 -5.38 27.18 17.08
CA SER A 32 -6.61 27.15 16.27
C SER A 32 -6.64 28.24 15.19
N VAL A 33 -5.55 28.44 14.45
CA VAL A 33 -5.64 29.08 13.14
C VAL A 33 -6.15 28.02 12.17
N ALA A 34 -7.46 27.98 12.01
CA ALA A 34 -8.12 27.16 11.01
C ALA A 34 -7.72 27.68 9.62
N THR A 35 -6.77 27.00 8.98
CA THR A 35 -6.58 27.11 7.54
C THR A 35 -7.80 26.45 6.90
N THR A 36 -8.83 27.23 6.59
CA THR A 36 -9.94 26.78 5.75
C THR A 36 -9.39 26.44 4.36
N PRO A 37 -9.48 25.18 3.88
CA PRO A 37 -9.23 24.90 2.48
C PRO A 37 -10.38 25.52 1.66
N SER A 38 -10.10 26.62 0.96
CA SER A 38 -11.04 27.18 0.00
C SER A 38 -11.03 26.31 -1.26
N VAL A 39 -12.05 25.47 -1.43
CA VAL A 39 -12.32 24.79 -2.70
C VAL A 39 -12.86 25.83 -3.67
N GLN A 40 -12.02 26.27 -4.62
CA GLN A 40 -12.50 26.96 -5.80
C GLN A 40 -13.18 25.93 -6.70
N LEU A 41 -14.51 25.91 -6.73
CA LEU A 41 -15.24 25.25 -7.80
C LEU A 41 -14.90 25.99 -9.10
N VAL A 42 -14.18 25.31 -9.98
CA VAL A 42 -14.06 25.69 -11.39
C VAL A 42 -15.39 25.33 -12.03
N GLU A 43 -16.16 26.36 -12.37
CA GLU A 43 -17.37 26.26 -13.17
C GLU A 43 -16.96 25.79 -14.58
N MET A 44 -17.09 24.48 -14.84
CA MET A 44 -16.90 23.92 -16.18
C MET A 44 -18.16 24.18 -17.01
N THR A 45 -18.18 25.30 -17.70
CA THR A 45 -19.02 25.51 -18.88
C THR A 45 -18.39 24.76 -20.05
N GLU A 46 -18.87 23.56 -20.34
CA GLU A 46 -19.10 23.08 -21.72
C GLU A 46 -19.78 21.70 -21.68
N GLU A 47 -20.89 21.59 -22.40
CA GLU A 47 -21.67 20.38 -22.60
C GLU A 47 -20.85 19.31 -23.34
N GLN A 48 -20.13 18.46 -22.62
CA GLN A 48 -19.67 17.19 -23.19
C GLN A 48 -20.77 16.14 -22.99
N ALA A 49 -21.59 15.97 -24.03
CA ALA A 49 -22.50 14.85 -24.15
C ALA A 49 -21.69 13.56 -24.31
N PHE A 50 -21.63 12.76 -23.24
CA PHE A 50 -21.10 11.40 -23.31
C PHE A 50 -22.20 10.45 -23.79
N THR A 51 -22.04 9.95 -25.02
CA THR A 51 -22.90 8.91 -25.58
C THR A 51 -22.46 7.57 -25.01
N VAL A 52 -23.25 6.99 -24.10
CA VAL A 52 -23.04 5.63 -23.61
C VAL A 52 -23.64 4.66 -24.62
N GLU A 53 -22.79 3.97 -25.36
CA GLU A 53 -23.21 2.82 -26.16
C GLU A 53 -23.42 1.64 -25.21
N ILE A 54 -24.67 1.42 -24.80
CA ILE A 54 -25.07 0.25 -24.03
C ILE A 54 -25.04 -0.92 -25.01
N VAL A 55 -23.96 -1.71 -24.95
CA VAL A 55 -23.92 -3.03 -25.61
C VAL A 55 -25.08 -3.84 -25.04
N PRO A 56 -26.06 -4.26 -25.86
CA PRO A 56 -27.20 -5.00 -25.36
C PRO A 56 -26.69 -6.29 -24.71
N ASN A 57 -27.10 -6.49 -23.47
CA ASN A 57 -26.88 -7.74 -22.75
C ASN A 57 -27.65 -8.83 -23.50
N GLU A 58 -26.99 -9.51 -24.44
CA GLU A 58 -27.52 -10.72 -25.05
C GLU A 58 -27.84 -11.68 -23.91
N THR A 59 -29.13 -11.93 -23.71
CA THR A 59 -29.63 -12.96 -22.79
C THR A 59 -29.30 -14.31 -23.41
N ILE A 60 -28.02 -14.69 -23.36
CA ILE A 60 -27.53 -16.00 -23.78
C ILE A 60 -28.26 -17.01 -22.89
N SER A 61 -29.06 -17.87 -23.51
CA SER A 61 -29.81 -18.89 -22.78
C SER A 61 -28.85 -19.88 -22.13
N ARG A 62 -29.30 -20.56 -21.07
CA ARG A 62 -28.50 -21.58 -20.40
C ARG A 62 -28.10 -22.69 -21.36
N GLU A 63 -28.97 -23.02 -22.31
CA GLU A 63 -28.73 -23.95 -23.41
C GLU A 63 -27.57 -23.50 -24.31
N ASP A 64 -27.52 -22.23 -24.73
CA ASP A 64 -26.45 -21.71 -25.59
C ASP A 64 -25.08 -21.73 -24.88
N ARG A 65 -25.06 -21.47 -23.57
CA ARG A 65 -23.84 -21.60 -22.75
C ARG A 65 -23.34 -23.05 -22.66
N LEU A 66 -24.26 -24.01 -22.58
CA LEU A 66 -23.92 -25.43 -22.53
C LEU A 66 -23.41 -25.93 -23.88
N GLU A 67 -23.96 -25.43 -24.99
CA GLU A 67 -23.47 -25.77 -26.33
C GLU A 67 -22.09 -25.16 -26.61
N ALA A 68 -21.86 -23.90 -26.18
CA ALA A 68 -20.55 -23.27 -26.27
C ALA A 68 -19.48 -24.00 -25.43
N MET A 69 -19.82 -24.49 -24.23
CA MET A 69 -18.93 -25.31 -23.41
C MET A 69 -18.65 -26.68 -24.05
N ARG A 70 -19.68 -27.35 -24.59
CA ARG A 70 -19.50 -28.64 -25.28
C ARG A 70 -18.61 -28.52 -26.51
N ARG A 71 -18.75 -27.43 -27.28
CA ARG A 71 -17.88 -27.14 -28.43
C ARG A 71 -16.43 -26.91 -28.00
N LYS A 72 -16.19 -26.10 -26.95
CA LYS A 72 -14.83 -25.89 -26.41
C LYS A 72 -14.17 -27.16 -25.89
N ILE A 73 -14.95 -28.09 -25.33
CA ILE A 73 -14.42 -29.40 -24.88
C ILE A 73 -14.11 -30.31 -26.07
N ALA A 74 -14.94 -30.32 -27.11
CA ALA A 74 -14.69 -31.10 -28.33
C ALA A 74 -13.45 -30.60 -29.10
N GLU A 75 -13.21 -29.28 -29.11
CA GLU A 75 -12.05 -28.66 -29.74
C GLU A 75 -10.76 -28.82 -28.89
N GLY A 76 -10.86 -29.12 -27.59
CA GLY A 76 -9.73 -29.35 -26.67
C GLY A 76 -9.20 -30.80 -26.64
N GLY A 77 -9.68 -31.69 -27.51
CA GLY A 77 -9.36 -33.11 -27.53
C GLY A 77 -7.99 -33.48 -28.10
N ALA A 78 -6.89 -32.92 -27.58
CA ALA A 78 -5.52 -33.42 -27.77
C ALA A 78 -4.52 -32.75 -26.81
N LEU A 79 -4.68 -32.94 -25.49
CA LEU A 79 -3.60 -32.68 -24.54
C LEU A 79 -2.88 -33.99 -24.26
N THR A 80 -1.86 -34.27 -25.09
CA THR A 80 -0.90 -35.35 -24.86
C THR A 80 -0.04 -34.96 -23.66
N ILE A 81 -0.31 -35.59 -22.50
CA ILE A 81 0.55 -35.49 -21.33
C ILE A 81 1.85 -36.25 -21.66
N SER A 82 2.89 -35.50 -22.00
CA SER A 82 4.24 -36.05 -22.15
C SER A 82 4.83 -36.22 -20.75
N THR A 83 4.83 -37.46 -20.25
CA THR A 83 5.55 -37.85 -19.04
C THR A 83 7.06 -37.66 -19.23
N PRO A 84 7.77 -36.94 -18.36
CA PRO A 84 9.23 -36.88 -18.43
C PRO A 84 9.83 -38.22 -18.02
N VAL A 85 10.59 -38.81 -18.93
CA VAL A 85 11.46 -39.97 -18.69
C VAL A 85 12.65 -39.50 -17.84
N GLN A 86 12.77 -40.01 -16.62
CA GLN A 86 14.03 -39.98 -15.88
C GLN A 86 15.06 -40.83 -16.64
N THR A 87 16.18 -40.21 -17.00
CA THR A 87 17.36 -40.94 -17.46
C THR A 87 18.53 -40.51 -16.59
N GLU A 88 18.88 -41.33 -15.61
CA GLU A 88 20.23 -41.32 -15.03
C GLU A 88 21.20 -41.80 -16.11
N GLY A 89 22.28 -41.05 -16.32
CA GLY A 89 23.29 -41.36 -17.33
C GLY A 89 24.49 -40.43 -17.20
N VAL A 90 25.40 -40.78 -16.29
CA VAL A 90 26.73 -40.18 -16.15
C VAL A 90 27.51 -40.35 -17.46
N ALA A 91 27.96 -39.25 -18.05
CA ALA A 91 29.16 -39.21 -18.89
C ALA A 91 29.72 -37.80 -18.94
N ALA A 92 30.95 -37.66 -18.46
CA ALA A 92 31.76 -36.46 -18.56
C ALA A 92 32.10 -36.16 -20.04
N VAL A 93 31.80 -34.95 -20.50
CA VAL A 93 32.42 -34.37 -21.69
C VAL A 93 32.76 -32.92 -21.35
N THR A 94 34.06 -32.66 -21.35
CA THR A 94 34.66 -31.33 -21.22
C THR A 94 34.41 -30.57 -22.51
N GLU A 95 33.56 -29.55 -22.46
CA GLU A 95 33.50 -28.49 -23.47
C GLU A 95 33.81 -27.16 -22.78
N GLU A 96 34.88 -26.51 -23.25
CA GLU A 96 35.19 -25.12 -22.95
C GLU A 96 34.10 -24.23 -23.58
N VAL A 97 33.11 -23.87 -22.78
CA VAL A 97 32.12 -22.85 -23.16
C VAL A 97 32.71 -21.49 -22.80
N MET A 98 32.97 -20.68 -23.85
CA MET A 98 33.16 -19.24 -23.71
C MET A 98 31.95 -18.64 -22.99
N VAL A 99 32.18 -18.19 -21.75
CA VAL A 99 31.23 -17.39 -21.00
C VAL A 99 31.12 -16.04 -21.69
N VAL A 100 30.15 -15.90 -22.59
CA VAL A 100 29.58 -14.59 -22.92
C VAL A 100 28.92 -14.12 -21.64
N SER A 101 29.59 -13.21 -20.94
CA SER A 101 29.04 -12.49 -19.80
C SER A 101 27.92 -11.61 -20.32
N ASP A 102 26.71 -12.16 -20.43
CA ASP A 102 25.50 -11.37 -20.38
C ASP A 102 25.46 -10.76 -18.97
N ASN A 103 26.05 -9.57 -18.87
CA ASN A 103 25.84 -8.67 -17.75
C ASN A 103 24.36 -8.26 -17.81
N ALA A 104 23.47 -9.12 -17.31
CA ALA A 104 22.13 -8.74 -16.91
C ALA A 104 22.30 -7.60 -15.91
N VAL A 105 22.09 -6.37 -16.40
CA VAL A 105 22.17 -5.16 -15.59
C VAL A 105 21.03 -5.26 -14.58
N THR A 106 21.32 -5.81 -13.41
CA THR A 106 20.37 -5.81 -12.30
C THR A 106 20.00 -4.36 -12.04
N PRO A 107 18.71 -3.97 -12.16
CA PRO A 107 18.32 -2.58 -11.98
C PRO A 107 18.71 -2.12 -10.57
N ILE A 108 19.45 -1.02 -10.49
CA ILE A 108 20.01 -0.52 -9.24
C ILE A 108 18.90 0.19 -8.45
N VAL A 109 18.67 -0.24 -7.22
CA VAL A 109 17.73 0.39 -6.29
C VAL A 109 18.20 1.81 -5.99
N MET A 110 17.36 2.81 -6.28
CA MET A 110 17.64 4.22 -6.05
C MET A 110 17.30 4.59 -4.60
N LYS A 111 18.25 4.43 -3.67
CA LYS A 111 18.09 4.85 -2.26
C LYS A 111 18.37 6.34 -2.10
N CYS A 112 17.57 7.03 -1.28
CA CYS A 112 17.82 8.44 -0.96
C CYS A 112 19.04 8.59 -0.05
N PRO A 113 19.73 9.75 -0.06
CA PRO A 113 20.84 10.04 0.86
C PRO A 113 20.47 9.92 2.35
N GLN A 114 19.19 10.09 2.69
CA GLN A 114 18.65 10.02 4.05
C GLN A 114 17.91 8.71 4.32
N TYR A 115 18.34 7.60 3.71
CA TYR A 115 17.72 6.29 3.89
C TYR A 115 17.69 5.88 5.37
N LYS A 116 16.51 5.52 5.89
CA LYS A 116 16.31 5.10 7.29
C LYS A 116 15.47 3.84 7.39
N THR A 117 15.91 2.92 8.23
CA THR A 117 15.11 1.75 8.63
C THR A 117 13.99 2.19 9.57
N TYR A 118 12.76 1.78 9.29
CA TYR A 118 11.60 2.06 10.13
C TYR A 118 11.67 1.26 11.43
N GLN A 119 11.65 1.99 12.55
CA GLN A 119 11.78 1.44 13.92
C GLN A 119 10.53 1.69 14.79
N GLN A 120 9.52 2.39 14.26
CA GLN A 120 8.34 2.75 15.04
C GLN A 120 7.41 1.53 15.20
N PRO A 121 6.66 1.43 16.32
CA PRO A 121 5.76 0.33 16.54
C PRO A 121 4.55 0.42 15.61
N TRP A 122 4.44 -0.52 14.67
CA TRP A 122 3.29 -0.68 13.81
C TRP A 122 2.44 -1.87 14.27
N ARG A 123 1.14 -1.63 14.52
CA ARG A 123 0.20 -2.69 14.93
C ARG A 123 -0.77 -2.97 13.78
N THR A 124 -0.75 -4.19 13.27
CA THR A 124 -1.57 -4.62 12.13
C THR A 124 -3.04 -4.89 12.50
N GLU A 125 -3.34 -5.05 13.79
CA GLU A 125 -4.68 -5.35 14.27
C GLU A 125 -5.70 -4.25 13.92
N GLY A 126 -6.79 -4.67 13.28
CA GLY A 126 -7.95 -3.84 12.96
C GLY A 126 -7.67 -2.74 11.94
N ILE A 127 -6.62 -2.88 11.12
CA ILE A 127 -6.35 -1.98 10.01
C ILE A 127 -7.30 -2.28 8.85
N GLU A 128 -7.91 -1.24 8.32
CA GLU A 128 -8.76 -1.28 7.14
C GLU A 128 -8.38 -0.15 6.16
N PHE A 129 -8.76 -0.33 4.91
CA PHE A 129 -8.61 0.65 3.85
C PHE A 129 -9.98 1.22 3.46
N ALA A 130 -10.07 2.53 3.33
CA ALA A 130 -11.22 3.17 2.69
C ALA A 130 -10.76 4.26 1.73
N VAL A 131 -11.45 4.36 0.61
CA VAL A 131 -11.33 5.51 -0.28
C VAL A 131 -12.37 6.53 0.12
N SER A 132 -11.93 7.70 0.53
CA SER A 132 -12.78 8.85 0.86
C SER A 132 -12.18 10.10 0.25
N GLU A 133 -13.00 10.90 -0.43
CA GLU A 133 -12.58 12.21 -0.97
C GLU A 133 -11.37 12.14 -1.93
N GLY A 134 -11.23 11.03 -2.67
CA GLY A 134 -10.12 10.86 -3.62
C GLY A 134 -8.77 10.50 -2.98
N VAL A 135 -8.75 10.18 -1.69
CA VAL A 135 -7.57 9.71 -0.96
C VAL A 135 -7.84 8.32 -0.40
N ARG A 136 -6.83 7.45 -0.41
CA ARG A 136 -6.91 6.14 0.23
C ARG A 136 -6.44 6.27 1.67
N THR A 137 -7.37 6.12 2.59
CA THR A 137 -7.09 6.19 4.03
C THR A 137 -6.87 4.78 4.58
N VAL A 138 -5.81 4.63 5.36
CA VAL A 138 -5.55 3.45 6.19
C VAL A 138 -5.94 3.84 7.60
N TYR A 139 -6.93 3.16 8.17
CA TYR A 139 -7.47 3.50 9.49
C TYR A 139 -7.63 2.26 10.37
N ARG A 140 -7.68 2.48 11.68
CA ARG A 140 -8.02 1.47 12.67
C ARG A 140 -9.38 1.75 13.28
N ILE A 141 -10.22 0.73 13.39
CA ILE A 141 -11.45 0.79 14.18
C ILE A 141 -11.13 0.44 15.64
N SER A 142 -11.49 1.33 16.55
CA SER A 142 -11.38 1.11 18.00
C SER A 142 -12.73 1.31 18.67
N LYS A 143 -13.12 0.38 19.53
CA LYS A 143 -14.35 0.50 20.33
C LYS A 143 -14.08 1.45 21.49
N GLN A 144 -14.65 2.64 21.44
CA GLN A 144 -14.59 3.58 22.55
C GLN A 144 -15.87 3.47 23.40
N PRO A 145 -15.75 3.40 24.74
CA PRO A 145 -16.92 3.43 25.60
C PRO A 145 -17.60 4.80 25.48
N ILE A 146 -18.92 4.82 25.31
CA ILE A 146 -19.68 6.06 25.46
C ILE A 146 -19.79 6.31 26.95
N ASN A 147 -19.24 7.43 27.44
CA ASN A 147 -19.50 7.89 28.81
C ASN A 147 -20.93 8.44 28.89
N GLU A 148 -21.94 7.57 28.89
CA GLU A 148 -23.30 7.96 29.23
C GLU A 148 -23.42 8.10 30.75
N VAL A 149 -23.82 9.29 31.20
CA VAL A 149 -23.89 9.67 32.64
C VAL A 149 -25.05 8.97 33.39
N SER A 150 -25.80 8.07 32.75
CA SER A 150 -26.96 7.42 33.36
C SER A 150 -27.04 5.91 33.04
N ALA A 151 -26.65 5.12 34.04
CA ALA A 151 -27.08 3.75 34.36
C ALA A 151 -27.18 2.65 33.27
N SER A 152 -26.33 1.64 33.45
CA SER A 152 -26.55 0.18 33.23
C SER A 152 -26.38 -0.48 31.86
N SER A 153 -26.12 0.25 30.78
CA SER A 153 -25.69 -0.34 29.50
C SER A 153 -24.36 0.24 29.02
N SER A 154 -23.30 -0.57 28.97
CA SER A 154 -22.03 -0.17 28.34
C SER A 154 -22.19 -0.19 26.82
N SER A 155 -22.63 0.93 26.25
CA SER A 155 -22.63 1.13 24.80
C SER A 155 -21.21 1.48 24.35
N THR A 156 -20.74 0.84 23.27
CA THR A 156 -19.46 1.17 22.61
C THR A 156 -19.73 1.78 21.24
N VAL A 157 -18.99 2.83 20.88
CA VAL A 157 -19.00 3.41 19.53
C VAL A 157 -17.71 3.05 18.83
N ASP A 158 -17.83 2.69 17.55
CA ASP A 158 -16.68 2.48 16.68
C ASP A 158 -16.04 3.83 16.32
N ALA A 159 -14.89 4.11 16.90
CA ALA A 159 -14.08 5.28 16.59
C ALA A 159 -12.99 4.91 15.58
N ARG A 160 -12.97 5.61 14.43
CA ARG A 160 -11.94 5.44 13.39
C ARG A 160 -10.72 6.32 13.70
N THR A 161 -9.55 5.71 13.78
CA THR A 161 -8.27 6.41 13.91
C THR A 161 -7.51 6.27 12.60
N VAL A 162 -7.31 7.37 11.87
CA VAL A 162 -6.51 7.35 10.64
C VAL A 162 -5.04 7.16 10.99
N LEU A 163 -4.42 6.16 10.38
CA LEU A 163 -2.99 5.83 10.55
C LEU A 163 -2.16 6.42 9.41
N LEU A 164 -2.68 6.37 8.18
CA LEU A 164 -1.97 6.78 6.98
C LEU A 164 -2.95 7.28 5.91
N GLN A 165 -2.52 8.20 5.07
CA GLN A 165 -3.27 8.68 3.91
C GLN A 165 -2.41 8.56 2.66
N LEU A 166 -2.75 7.61 1.80
CA LEU A 166 -2.08 7.34 0.54
C LEU A 166 -2.78 8.12 -0.60
N PRO A 167 -2.03 8.82 -1.46
CA PRO A 167 -2.62 9.48 -2.61
C PRO A 167 -3.17 8.43 -3.59
N ILE A 168 -4.23 8.77 -4.32
CA ILE A 168 -4.68 7.96 -5.46
C ILE A 168 -4.03 8.55 -6.70
N GLN A 169 -2.93 7.93 -7.15
CA GLN A 169 -2.17 8.39 -8.31
C GLN A 169 -2.48 7.52 -9.52
N PRO A 170 -3.25 8.04 -10.51
CA PRO A 170 -3.46 7.32 -11.77
C PRO A 170 -2.27 7.48 -12.73
N PHE A 171 -1.38 8.45 -12.48
CA PHE A 171 -0.30 8.81 -13.41
C PHE A 171 1.08 8.73 -12.76
N ILE A 172 2.08 8.45 -13.59
CA ILE A 172 3.50 8.49 -13.22
C ILE A 172 3.97 9.96 -13.22
N THR A 173 4.82 10.31 -12.27
CA THR A 173 5.56 11.58 -12.26
C THR A 173 7.06 11.31 -12.39
N THR A 174 7.91 12.26 -11.96
CA THR A 174 9.36 12.03 -11.96
C THR A 174 9.72 10.98 -10.92
N PRO A 175 10.46 9.91 -11.29
CA PRO A 175 10.90 8.91 -10.33
C PRO A 175 11.63 9.53 -9.14
N THR A 176 11.27 9.10 -7.94
CA THR A 176 11.90 9.54 -6.69
C THR A 176 12.58 8.37 -5.99
N CYS A 177 13.64 8.67 -5.25
CA CYS A 177 14.40 7.68 -4.51
C CYS A 177 13.62 7.13 -3.31
N ILE A 178 14.02 5.95 -2.84
CA ILE A 178 13.44 5.29 -1.68
C ILE A 178 14.07 5.84 -0.39
N SER A 179 13.26 6.44 0.48
CA SER A 179 13.71 7.08 1.73
C SER A 179 13.80 6.13 2.93
N GLY A 180 13.25 4.93 2.85
CA GLY A 180 13.30 3.94 3.92
C GLY A 180 13.14 2.50 3.46
N ASP A 181 13.24 1.56 4.39
CA ASP A 181 13.05 0.13 4.11
C ASP A 181 11.60 -0.23 3.84
N VAL A 182 10.65 0.45 4.47
CA VAL A 182 9.22 0.29 4.22
C VAL A 182 8.82 1.04 2.97
N ILE A 183 8.19 0.33 2.03
CA ILE A 183 7.75 0.87 0.74
C ILE A 183 6.25 0.92 0.58
N GLY A 184 5.48 0.31 1.48
CA GLY A 184 4.04 0.24 1.36
C GLY A 184 3.35 -0.44 2.54
N VAL A 185 2.05 -0.62 2.40
CA VAL A 185 1.18 -1.31 3.36
C VAL A 185 0.42 -2.40 2.60
N ALA A 186 0.50 -3.64 3.09
CA ALA A 186 -0.20 -4.79 2.55
C ALA A 186 -1.69 -4.73 2.89
N HIS A 187 -2.50 -5.52 2.19
CA HIS A 187 -3.95 -5.53 2.38
C HIS A 187 -4.39 -5.98 3.78
N ASP A 188 -3.56 -6.80 4.46
CA ASP A 188 -3.74 -7.22 5.85
C ASP A 188 -3.28 -6.15 6.87
N GLY A 189 -2.83 -4.99 6.39
CA GLY A 189 -2.31 -3.90 7.21
C GLY A 189 -0.86 -4.06 7.62
N SER A 190 -0.14 -5.12 7.25
CA SER A 190 1.30 -5.23 7.51
C SER A 190 2.11 -4.23 6.68
N LEU A 191 3.29 -3.84 7.18
CA LEU A 191 4.20 -2.99 6.43
C LEU A 191 4.98 -3.85 5.44
N ILE A 192 5.05 -3.40 4.19
CA ILE A 192 5.81 -4.06 3.13
C ILE A 192 7.22 -3.47 3.12
N ARG A 193 8.25 -4.29 3.36
CA ARG A 193 9.64 -3.86 3.24
C ARG A 193 10.19 -4.20 1.86
N ASN A 194 11.05 -3.34 1.32
CA ASN A 194 11.51 -3.48 -0.06
C ASN A 194 12.32 -4.78 -0.30
N GLU A 195 13.02 -5.25 0.74
CA GLU A 195 13.87 -6.44 0.70
C GLU A 195 13.09 -7.75 0.97
N GLU A 196 11.77 -7.67 1.14
CA GLU A 196 10.89 -8.83 1.41
C GLU A 196 10.23 -9.40 0.14
N ALA A 197 10.80 -9.16 -1.05
CA ALA A 197 10.23 -9.67 -2.30
C ALA A 197 10.01 -11.19 -2.27
N GLY A 198 10.93 -11.95 -1.66
CA GLY A 198 10.80 -13.40 -1.49
C GLY A 198 9.62 -13.86 -0.63
N LEU A 199 9.16 -13.03 0.33
CA LEU A 199 7.99 -13.35 1.16
C LEU A 199 6.70 -13.30 0.36
N TYR A 200 6.60 -12.34 -0.56
CA TYR A 200 5.42 -12.12 -1.39
C TYR A 200 5.51 -12.83 -2.75
N GLY A 201 6.63 -13.47 -3.07
CA GLY A 201 6.84 -14.16 -4.35
C GLY A 201 5.88 -15.32 -4.62
N VAL A 202 5.20 -15.82 -3.58
CA VAL A 202 4.15 -16.86 -3.67
C VAL A 202 2.86 -16.36 -4.33
N PHE A 203 2.64 -15.05 -4.37
CA PHE A 203 1.47 -14.46 -5.00
C PHE A 203 1.70 -14.33 -6.49
N GLY A 204 0.74 -14.78 -7.31
CA GLY A 204 0.80 -14.62 -8.76
C GLY A 204 0.40 -13.20 -9.20
N GLU A 205 0.73 -12.87 -10.45
CA GLU A 205 0.51 -11.57 -11.11
C GLU A 205 -0.85 -10.90 -10.81
N GLY A 206 -1.95 -11.65 -10.84
CA GLY A 206 -3.30 -11.10 -10.62
C GLY A 206 -3.62 -10.74 -9.16
N THR A 207 -2.73 -11.06 -8.22
CA THR A 207 -2.97 -10.88 -6.78
C THR A 207 -2.39 -9.55 -6.32
N MET A 208 -3.26 -8.64 -5.87
CA MET A 208 -2.85 -7.41 -5.22
C MET A 208 -2.34 -7.71 -3.81
N ILE A 209 -1.09 -7.35 -3.54
CA ILE A 209 -0.45 -7.49 -2.22
C ILE A 209 -0.80 -6.30 -1.34
N GLY A 210 -0.78 -5.09 -1.91
CA GLY A 210 -0.99 -3.86 -1.15
C GLY A 210 -0.78 -2.60 -1.96
N TYR A 211 -0.45 -1.52 -1.27
CA TYR A 211 -0.20 -0.21 -1.86
C TYR A 211 1.15 0.34 -1.43
N ALA A 212 1.90 0.84 -2.39
CA ALA A 212 3.14 1.57 -2.16
C ALA A 212 2.86 2.94 -1.52
N LEU A 213 3.85 3.53 -0.86
CA LEU A 213 3.75 4.84 -0.19
C LEU A 213 3.51 6.00 -1.15
N ASP A 214 3.77 5.82 -2.44
CA ASP A 214 3.44 6.79 -3.48
C ASP A 214 2.02 6.59 -4.07
N GLY A 215 1.27 5.61 -3.56
CA GLY A 215 -0.15 5.41 -3.85
C GLY A 215 -0.46 4.32 -4.87
N HIS A 216 0.53 3.86 -5.62
CA HIS A 216 0.35 2.80 -6.63
C HIS A 216 0.17 1.43 -5.99
N SER A 217 -0.53 0.54 -6.69
CA SER A 217 -0.79 -0.82 -6.24
C SER A 217 0.41 -1.74 -6.50
N ILE A 218 0.65 -2.67 -5.58
CA ILE A 218 1.72 -3.68 -5.66
C ILE A 218 1.05 -5.04 -5.88
N TYR A 219 1.48 -5.72 -6.94
CA TYR A 219 0.97 -7.03 -7.36
C TYR A 219 2.05 -8.10 -7.29
N GLY A 220 1.61 -9.36 -7.26
CA GLY A 220 2.48 -10.54 -7.19
C GLY A 220 3.44 -10.73 -8.36
N THR A 221 4.14 -11.86 -8.33
CA THR A 221 5.19 -12.20 -9.31
C THR A 221 4.60 -12.31 -10.72
N SER A 222 5.23 -11.64 -11.67
CA SER A 222 4.85 -11.63 -13.08
C SER A 222 6.08 -11.63 -13.98
N ASP A 223 5.92 -12.17 -15.18
CA ASP A 223 6.91 -12.10 -16.27
C ASP A 223 6.68 -10.88 -17.19
N ILE A 224 5.77 -9.96 -16.81
CA ILE A 224 5.52 -8.73 -17.55
C ILE A 224 6.77 -7.85 -17.54
N THR A 225 7.10 -7.27 -18.69
CA THR A 225 8.14 -6.25 -18.81
C THR A 225 7.77 -5.01 -17.98
N THR A 226 8.54 -4.76 -16.93
CA THR A 226 8.44 -3.56 -16.10
C THR A 226 9.48 -2.51 -16.50
N ASP A 227 9.23 -1.26 -16.13
CA ASP A 227 10.20 -0.18 -16.22
C ASP A 227 11.35 -0.30 -15.18
N SER A 228 12.20 0.73 -15.11
CA SER A 228 13.33 0.78 -14.19
C SER A 228 12.93 0.82 -12.71
N CYS A 229 11.75 1.36 -12.37
CA CYS A 229 11.23 1.38 -11.00
C CYS A 229 10.58 0.05 -10.59
N GLY A 230 10.25 -0.80 -11.56
CA GLY A 230 9.68 -2.12 -11.36
C GLY A 230 8.16 -2.17 -11.51
N GLY A 231 7.56 -1.18 -12.16
CA GLY A 231 6.15 -1.17 -12.49
C GLY A 231 5.87 -1.06 -13.98
N THR A 232 4.60 -1.07 -14.35
CA THR A 232 4.14 -0.90 -15.73
C THR A 232 2.72 -0.32 -15.76
N MET A 233 2.31 0.23 -16.91
CA MET A 233 0.97 0.75 -17.12
C MET A 233 0.04 -0.36 -17.63
N ILE A 234 -1.02 -0.69 -16.88
CA ILE A 234 -2.04 -1.65 -17.31
C ILE A 234 -3.42 -1.03 -17.14
N GLY A 235 -4.18 -0.94 -18.24
CA GLY A 235 -5.55 -0.39 -18.20
C GLY A 235 -5.61 1.07 -17.75
N GLY A 236 -4.55 1.85 -18.01
CA GLY A 236 -4.47 3.26 -17.60
C GLY A 236 -4.05 3.50 -16.15
N GLU A 237 -3.72 2.45 -15.40
CA GLU A 237 -3.19 2.55 -14.03
C GLU A 237 -1.76 2.05 -13.98
N TYR A 238 -0.89 2.77 -13.26
CA TYR A 238 0.46 2.30 -12.98
C TYR A 238 0.47 1.33 -11.79
N ARG A 239 1.14 0.19 -11.95
CA ARG A 239 1.17 -0.90 -10.98
C ARG A 239 2.59 -1.44 -10.84
N TYR A 240 3.01 -1.69 -9.61
CA TYR A 240 4.25 -2.41 -9.32
C TYR A 240 4.03 -3.91 -9.40
N TYR A 241 5.02 -4.64 -9.93
CA TYR A 241 4.99 -6.10 -9.98
C TYR A 241 6.26 -6.67 -9.37
N LEU A 242 6.10 -7.79 -8.66
CA LEU A 242 7.24 -8.59 -8.26
C LEU A 242 7.82 -9.30 -9.49
N SER A 243 9.13 -9.52 -9.44
CA SER A 243 9.87 -10.26 -10.47
C SER A 243 10.71 -11.32 -9.77
N SER A 244 10.74 -12.53 -10.34
CA SER A 244 11.60 -13.63 -9.89
C SER A 244 13.09 -13.34 -10.05
N GLU A 245 13.44 -12.37 -10.90
CA GLU A 245 14.81 -11.96 -11.19
C GLU A 245 15.34 -10.89 -10.23
N ARG A 246 14.46 -10.27 -9.42
CA ARG A 246 14.82 -9.15 -8.54
C ARG A 246 14.65 -9.52 -7.06
N ALA A 247 15.63 -9.12 -6.25
CA ALA A 247 15.56 -9.27 -4.80
C ALA A 247 14.72 -8.17 -4.11
N THR A 248 14.35 -7.10 -4.84
CA THR A 248 13.57 -5.97 -4.35
C THR A 248 12.21 -5.86 -5.01
N ILE A 249 11.24 -5.31 -4.27
CA ILE A 249 9.88 -5.10 -4.77
C ILE A 249 9.83 -3.90 -5.73
N VAL A 250 10.41 -2.75 -5.33
CA VAL A 250 10.53 -1.56 -6.18
C VAL A 250 11.96 -1.02 -6.16
N ASN A 251 12.37 -0.37 -7.25
CA ASN A 251 13.69 0.28 -7.33
C ASN A 251 13.61 1.80 -7.11
N CYS A 252 12.46 2.40 -7.39
CA CYS A 252 12.13 3.80 -7.14
C CYS A 252 10.62 3.97 -7.02
N PHE A 253 10.19 5.09 -6.43
CA PHE A 253 8.79 5.51 -6.48
C PHE A 253 8.53 6.30 -7.75
N THR A 254 7.38 6.12 -8.40
CA THR A 254 7.00 6.86 -9.62
C THR A 254 6.17 8.10 -9.31
N ALA A 255 5.68 8.22 -8.09
CA ALA A 255 5.10 9.44 -7.54
C ALA A 255 5.82 9.87 -6.26
N SER A 256 5.44 11.04 -5.73
CA SER A 256 5.95 11.51 -4.44
C SER A 256 5.45 10.61 -3.32
N PRO A 257 6.32 9.86 -2.62
CA PRO A 257 5.90 8.99 -1.54
C PRO A 257 5.52 9.82 -0.30
N ILE A 258 4.57 9.30 0.46
CA ILE A 258 4.33 9.79 1.82
C ILE A 258 5.36 9.19 2.79
N SER A 259 5.52 9.85 3.93
CA SER A 259 6.37 9.38 5.02
C SER A 259 5.55 8.68 6.12
N LEU A 260 6.13 7.63 6.70
CA LEU A 260 5.60 6.87 7.85
C LEU A 260 6.14 7.36 9.19
#